data_AF-A0A485AGF7-F1
#
_entry.id   AF-A0A485AGF7-F1
#
_cell.length_a   1.000
_cell.length_b   1.000
_cell.length_c   1.000
_cell.angle_alpha   90.00
_cell.angle_beta   90.00
_cell.angle_gamma   90.00
#
_symmetry.space_group_name_H-M   'P 1'
#
loop_
_entity.id
_entity.type
_entity.pdbx_description
1 polymer ?
#
loop_
_entity_poly.entity_id
_entity_poly.type
_entity_poly.pdbx_seq_one_letter_code
_entity_poly.pdbx_strand_id
1 'polypeptide(L)'
;MLVKLLRSVALGLLVGGILIVTVPSLRQWNPLSSQRFSSMDEAPASYNSAVRRAAPAVVNVYNRSLNSSTHSQLEIKTLGSGVIMDERGYIITNKHVINDADQIIVALQDGRVFEALLVGSDSLTDLAVLKINATAGLPVIPINPAARSAHRRRGSGGLVTRTISANHHSGDYQRHRVVSA
;
A
#
# COMPACT_ATOMS: atom_id res chain seq x y z
N MET A 1 0.83 -70.26 30.39
CA MET A 1 0.33 -69.44 29.26
C MET A 1 1.26 -68.29 28.87
N LEU A 2 2.01 -67.71 29.82
CA LEU A 2 2.95 -66.59 29.60
C LEU A 2 4.09 -66.87 28.60
N VAL A 3 4.64 -68.09 28.57
CA VAL A 3 5.72 -68.47 27.65
C VAL A 3 5.28 -68.43 26.18
N LYS A 4 3.99 -68.65 25.90
CA LYS A 4 3.43 -68.55 24.54
C LYS A 4 3.33 -67.09 24.08
N LEU A 5 3.03 -66.17 25.00
CA LEU A 5 3.02 -64.72 24.76
C LEU A 5 4.43 -64.16 24.55
N LEU A 6 5.41 -64.63 25.31
CA LEU A 6 6.81 -64.19 25.12
C LEU A 6 7.34 -64.56 23.74
N ARG A 7 6.97 -65.74 23.21
CA ARG A 7 7.38 -66.18 21.87
C ARG A 7 6.78 -65.31 20.75
N SER A 8 5.52 -64.88 20.86
CA SER A 8 4.89 -64.02 19.84
C SER A 8 5.45 -62.60 19.85
N VAL A 9 5.72 -62.03 21.03
CA VAL A 9 6.36 -60.71 21.16
C VAL A 9 7.78 -60.74 20.60
N ALA A 10 8.56 -61.78 20.91
CA ALA A 10 9.92 -61.94 20.39
C ALA A 10 9.94 -62.04 18.86
N LEU A 11 9.02 -62.81 18.28
CA LEU A 11 8.91 -62.93 16.82
C LEU A 11 8.53 -61.59 16.17
N GLY A 12 7.59 -60.84 16.79
CA GLY A 12 7.17 -59.53 16.30
C GLY A 12 8.30 -58.49 16.32
N LEU A 13 9.09 -58.44 17.40
CA LEU A 13 10.25 -57.54 17.49
C LEU A 13 11.34 -57.91 16.48
N LEU A 14 11.56 -59.20 16.25
CA LEU A 14 12.54 -59.68 15.27
C LEU A 14 12.14 -59.28 13.85
N VAL A 15 10.88 -59.51 13.47
CA VAL A 15 10.36 -59.13 12.15
C VAL A 15 10.35 -57.61 11.98
N GLY A 16 9.88 -56.85 12.98
CA GLY A 16 9.88 -55.39 12.95
C GLY A 16 11.28 -54.80 12.82
N GLY A 17 12.25 -55.36 13.56
CA GLY A 17 13.66 -54.97 13.48
C GLY A 17 14.26 -55.22 12.08
N ILE A 18 13.99 -56.39 11.49
CA ILE A 18 14.41 -56.70 10.12
C ILE A 18 13.80 -55.72 9.12
N LEU A 19 12.51 -55.40 9.26
CA LEU A 19 11.80 -54.46 8.36
C LEU A 19 12.37 -53.04 8.43
N ILE A 20 12.68 -52.55 9.63
CA ILE A 20 13.36 -51.26 9.81
C ILE A 20 14.74 -51.28 9.13
N VAL A 21 15.44 -52.42 9.17
CA VAL A 21 16.76 -52.53 8.53
C VAL A 21 16.67 -52.61 7.01
N THR A 22 15.78 -53.41 6.44
CA THR A 22 15.68 -53.61 4.99
C THR A 22 14.99 -52.47 4.25
N VAL A 23 14.09 -51.75 4.93
CA VAL A 23 13.29 -50.69 4.32
C VAL A 23 13.73 -49.33 4.87
N PRO A 24 14.62 -48.60 4.16
CA PRO A 24 15.16 -47.32 4.66
C PRO A 24 14.09 -46.24 4.86
N SER A 25 12.95 -46.31 4.16
CA SER A 25 11.81 -45.41 4.36
C SER A 25 11.11 -45.58 5.72
N LEU A 26 11.23 -46.75 6.38
CA LEU A 26 10.70 -46.96 7.73
C LEU A 26 11.65 -46.43 8.83
N ARG A 27 12.93 -46.20 8.49
CA ARG A 27 13.89 -45.53 9.40
C ARG A 27 13.70 -44.03 9.42
N GLN A 28 13.09 -43.48 8.37
CA GLN A 28 12.74 -42.08 8.30
C GLN A 28 11.51 -41.87 9.19
N TRP A 29 11.76 -41.77 10.50
CA TRP A 29 10.88 -41.05 11.41
C TRP A 29 10.85 -39.61 10.93
N ASN A 30 10.06 -39.36 9.88
CA ASN A 30 9.43 -38.08 9.78
C ASN A 30 8.55 -38.09 11.04
N PRO A 31 8.84 -37.30 12.10
CA PRO A 31 7.75 -36.95 12.98
C PRO A 31 6.64 -36.56 12.01
N LEU A 32 5.43 -37.07 12.21
CA LEU A 32 4.27 -36.43 11.64
C LEU A 32 4.39 -35.01 12.20
N SER A 33 5.16 -34.16 11.52
CA SER A 33 5.25 -32.75 11.72
C SER A 33 3.80 -32.47 11.68
N SER A 34 3.25 -32.18 12.86
CA SER A 34 1.90 -31.70 12.98
C SER A 34 1.76 -30.84 11.75
N GLN A 35 0.92 -31.26 10.80
CA GLN A 35 0.38 -30.30 9.89
C GLN A 35 -0.36 -29.42 10.87
N ARG A 36 0.38 -28.46 11.45
CA ARG A 36 -0.14 -27.18 11.80
C ARG A 36 -0.79 -26.88 10.47
N PHE A 37 -2.10 -27.04 10.44
CA PHE A 37 -2.95 -26.21 9.62
C PHE A 37 -2.66 -24.79 10.12
N SER A 38 -1.44 -24.31 9.91
CA SER A 38 -1.19 -22.94 9.59
C SER A 38 -1.95 -22.80 8.30
N SER A 39 -3.21 -22.40 8.43
CA SER A 39 -3.80 -21.40 7.57
C SER A 39 -2.71 -20.34 7.40
N MET A 40 -1.78 -20.58 6.48
CA MET A 40 -0.66 -19.68 6.22
C MET A 40 -1.30 -18.45 5.62
N ASP A 41 -1.48 -17.44 6.45
CA ASP A 41 -1.36 -16.03 6.11
C ASP A 41 -2.06 -15.62 4.80
N GLU A 42 -3.33 -15.96 4.62
CA GLU A 42 -4.16 -15.16 3.73
C GLU A 42 -4.53 -13.89 4.49
N ALA A 43 -3.54 -12.99 4.67
CA ALA A 43 -3.81 -11.64 5.12
C ALA A 43 -4.90 -11.08 4.18
N PRO A 44 -6.00 -10.54 4.73
CA PRO A 44 -7.11 -10.09 3.90
C PRO A 44 -6.57 -9.11 2.86
N ALA A 45 -7.01 -9.26 1.61
CA ALA A 45 -6.63 -8.36 0.53
C ALA A 45 -6.83 -6.90 0.98
N SER A 46 -5.73 -6.15 1.08
CA SER A 46 -5.72 -4.85 1.75
C SER A 46 -5.06 -3.78 0.89
N TYR A 47 -5.77 -2.65 0.75
CA TYR A 47 -5.28 -1.45 0.07
C TYR A 47 -4.60 -0.46 1.04
N ASN A 48 -4.34 -0.87 2.29
CA ASN A 48 -3.73 -0.02 3.31
C ASN A 48 -2.41 0.61 2.83
N SER A 49 -1.63 -0.11 2.02
CA SER A 49 -0.38 0.41 1.44
C SER A 49 -0.59 1.59 0.48
N ALA A 50 -1.72 1.64 -0.23
CA ALA A 50 -2.09 2.79 -1.07
C ALA A 50 -2.61 3.94 -0.21
N VAL A 51 -3.50 3.65 0.74
CA VAL A 51 -4.07 4.64 1.67
C VAL A 51 -2.95 5.36 2.45
N ARG A 52 -2.03 4.62 3.05
CA ARG A 52 -0.90 5.20 3.81
C ARG A 52 -0.03 6.15 2.99
N ARG A 53 0.08 5.92 1.67
CA ARG A 53 0.90 6.75 0.78
C ARG A 53 0.14 7.96 0.25
N ALA A 54 -1.16 7.83 0.00
CA ALA A 54 -1.94 8.86 -0.66
C ALA A 54 -2.79 9.72 0.30
N ALA A 55 -3.37 9.12 1.33
CA ALA A 55 -4.32 9.78 2.22
C ALA A 55 -3.77 11.04 2.93
N PRO A 56 -2.50 11.08 3.39
CA PRO A 56 -1.97 12.29 4.01
C PRO A 56 -2.02 13.54 3.10
N ALA A 57 -1.96 13.35 1.78
CA ALA A 57 -2.00 14.43 0.80
C ALA A 57 -3.43 14.87 0.42
N VAL A 58 -4.46 14.17 0.91
CA VAL A 58 -5.87 14.51 0.68
C VAL A 58 -6.35 15.39 1.82
N VAL A 59 -6.89 16.55 1.48
CA VAL A 59 -7.29 17.60 2.44
C VAL A 59 -8.79 17.84 2.38
N ASN A 60 -9.34 18.36 3.48
CA ASN A 60 -10.68 18.91 3.50
C ASN A 60 -10.64 20.37 3.06
N VAL A 61 -11.59 20.78 2.21
CA VAL A 61 -11.74 22.15 1.72
C VAL A 61 -13.08 22.67 2.19
N TYR A 62 -13.07 23.82 2.87
CA TYR A 62 -14.27 24.48 3.37
C TYR A 62 -14.40 25.84 2.69
N ASN A 63 -15.59 26.09 2.16
CA ASN A 63 -16.01 27.36 1.62
C ASN A 63 -16.79 28.10 2.70
N ARG A 64 -16.26 29.23 3.14
CA ARG A 64 -16.90 30.12 4.09
C ARG A 64 -17.34 31.38 3.38
N SER A 65 -18.58 31.79 3.65
CA SER A 65 -19.15 33.03 3.13
C SER A 65 -19.79 33.84 4.25
N LEU A 66 -19.74 35.16 4.13
CA LEU A 66 -20.34 36.09 5.08
C LEU A 66 -21.85 36.03 4.96
N ASN A 67 -22.52 35.68 6.06
CA ASN A 67 -23.97 35.70 6.10
C ASN A 67 -24.46 37.14 6.41
N SER A 68 -24.93 37.84 5.38
CA SER A 68 -25.43 39.23 5.50
C SER A 68 -26.65 39.39 6.40
N SER A 69 -27.36 38.30 6.74
CA SER A 69 -28.58 38.33 7.55
C SER A 69 -28.30 38.23 9.06
N THR A 70 -27.10 37.84 9.47
CA THR A 70 -26.74 37.59 10.86
C THR A 70 -25.33 38.09 11.12
N HIS A 71 -25.22 39.27 11.74
CA HIS A 71 -23.98 39.84 12.33
C HIS A 71 -22.66 39.31 11.74
N SER A 72 -22.38 39.58 10.45
CA SER A 72 -21.08 39.37 9.78
C SER A 72 -20.33 38.07 10.15
N GLN A 73 -21.05 36.97 10.40
CA GLN A 73 -20.42 35.71 10.80
C GLN A 73 -20.13 34.88 9.55
N LEU A 74 -18.91 34.35 9.46
CA LEU A 74 -18.50 33.42 8.40
C LEU A 74 -19.15 32.07 8.67
N GLU A 75 -20.06 31.67 7.77
CA GLU A 75 -20.73 30.37 7.81
C GLU A 75 -20.14 29.44 6.75
N ILE A 76 -20.08 28.14 7.04
CA ILE A 76 -19.64 27.15 6.05
C ILE A 76 -20.77 26.95 5.05
N LYS A 77 -20.59 27.46 3.83
CA LYS A 77 -21.56 27.34 2.72
C LYS A 77 -21.44 26.00 2.02
N THR A 78 -20.22 25.47 1.89
CA THR A 78 -19.94 24.23 1.15
C THR A 78 -18.67 23.57 1.68
N LEU A 79 -18.58 22.26 1.52
CA LEU A 79 -17.41 21.45 1.85
C LEU A 79 -17.05 20.54 0.69
N GLY A 80 -15.78 20.18 0.61
CA GLY A 80 -15.26 19.23 -0.37
C GLY A 80 -13.88 18.72 0.01
N SER A 81 -13.21 18.12 -0.95
CA SER A 81 -11.84 17.62 -0.78
C SER A 81 -10.88 18.30 -1.75
N GLY A 82 -9.61 18.26 -1.40
CA GLY A 82 -8.52 18.69 -2.28
C GLY A 82 -7.36 17.72 -2.21
N VAL A 83 -6.42 17.86 -3.14
CA VAL A 83 -5.21 17.04 -3.20
C VAL A 83 -3.99 17.94 -3.29
N ILE A 84 -3.04 17.77 -2.37
CA ILE A 84 -1.76 18.49 -2.37
C ILE A 84 -0.88 17.92 -3.48
N MET A 85 -0.58 18.78 -4.47
CA MET A 85 0.12 18.42 -5.69
C MET A 85 1.63 18.60 -5.60
N ASP A 86 2.10 19.51 -4.74
CA ASP A 86 3.53 19.74 -4.52
C ASP A 86 3.84 20.29 -3.11
N GLU A 87 5.13 20.27 -2.76
CA GLU A 87 5.62 20.74 -1.45
C GLU A 87 5.48 22.25 -1.27
N ARG A 88 5.28 22.99 -2.36
CA ARG A 88 5.06 24.44 -2.31
C ARG A 88 3.64 24.76 -1.82
N GLY A 89 2.75 23.77 -1.75
CA GLY A 89 1.39 23.92 -1.23
C GLY A 89 0.36 24.24 -2.30
N TYR A 90 0.60 23.85 -3.55
CA TYR A 90 -0.45 23.87 -4.58
C TYR A 90 -1.40 22.70 -4.38
N ILE A 91 -2.70 22.99 -4.39
CA ILE A 91 -3.77 22.03 -4.12
C ILE A 91 -4.77 22.08 -5.26
N ILE A 92 -5.18 20.91 -5.76
CA ILE A 92 -6.28 20.80 -6.73
C ILE A 92 -7.56 20.45 -5.98
N THR A 93 -8.65 21.11 -6.32
CA THR A 93 -10.02 20.80 -5.87
C THR A 93 -11.00 21.04 -7.02
N ASN A 94 -12.29 20.85 -6.78
CA ASN A 94 -13.31 21.20 -7.75
C ASN A 94 -13.68 22.68 -7.68
N LYS A 95 -13.96 23.30 -8.83
CA LYS A 95 -14.35 24.70 -8.90
C LYS A 95 -15.67 24.92 -8.15
N HIS A 96 -16.66 24.03 -8.31
CA HIS A 96 -17.95 24.18 -7.62
C HIS A 96 -17.84 24.23 -6.09
N VAL A 97 -16.81 23.61 -5.49
CA VAL A 97 -16.58 23.63 -4.04
C VAL A 97 -16.24 25.04 -3.55
N ILE A 98 -15.48 25.80 -4.34
CA ILE A 98 -14.91 27.10 -3.94
C ILE A 98 -15.65 28.29 -4.54
N ASN A 99 -16.77 28.08 -5.25
CA ASN A 99 -17.54 29.16 -5.86
C ASN A 99 -18.09 30.12 -4.79
N ASP A 100 -17.97 31.42 -5.08
CA ASP A 100 -18.45 32.52 -4.22
C ASP A 100 -17.99 32.41 -2.77
N ALA A 101 -16.80 31.85 -2.54
CA ALA A 101 -16.18 31.79 -1.23
C ALA A 101 -15.58 33.14 -0.87
N ASP A 102 -15.98 33.71 0.26
CA ASP A 102 -15.28 34.86 0.84
C ASP A 102 -13.97 34.41 1.50
N GLN A 103 -13.95 33.20 2.05
CA GLN A 103 -12.78 32.56 2.63
C GLN A 103 -12.74 31.06 2.30
N ILE A 104 -11.55 30.57 1.93
CA ILE A 104 -11.31 29.14 1.67
C ILE A 104 -10.38 28.60 2.75
N ILE A 105 -10.86 27.62 3.52
CA ILE A 105 -10.08 26.97 4.56
C ILE A 105 -9.73 25.55 4.12
N VAL A 106 -8.47 25.18 4.30
CA VAL A 106 -7.95 23.85 4.02
C VAL A 106 -7.50 23.20 5.32
N ALA A 107 -8.01 22.02 5.63
CA ALA A 107 -7.59 21.22 6.78
C ALA A 107 -6.90 19.93 6.33
N LEU A 108 -5.71 19.69 6.86
CA LEU A 108 -4.91 18.48 6.61
C LEU A 108 -5.29 17.37 7.59
N GLN A 109 -4.96 16.13 7.23
CA GLN A 109 -5.20 14.95 8.07
C GLN A 109 -4.38 14.95 9.37
N ASP A 110 -3.30 15.74 9.42
CA ASP A 110 -2.47 15.93 10.62
C ASP A 110 -3.03 16.98 11.60
N GLY A 111 -4.19 17.57 11.29
CA GLY A 111 -4.86 18.58 12.10
C GLY A 111 -4.43 20.01 11.82
N ARG A 112 -3.44 20.26 10.94
CA ARG A 112 -3.08 21.63 10.54
C ARG A 112 -4.19 22.24 9.68
N VAL A 113 -4.44 23.54 9.88
CA VAL A 113 -5.46 24.30 9.16
C VAL A 113 -4.83 25.55 8.56
N PHE A 114 -5.14 25.81 7.29
CA PHE A 114 -4.59 26.92 6.53
C PHE A 114 -5.71 27.67 5.82
N GLU A 115 -5.56 28.99 5.72
CA GLU A 115 -6.28 29.77 4.73
C GLU A 115 -5.61 29.59 3.37
N ALA A 116 -6.40 29.38 2.34
CA ALA A 116 -5.94 29.12 0.99
C ALA A 116 -6.31 30.27 0.05
N LEU A 117 -5.37 30.60 -0.84
CA LEU A 117 -5.59 31.56 -1.91
C LEU A 117 -6.00 30.84 -3.18
N LEU A 118 -7.00 31.37 -3.89
CA LEU A 118 -7.35 30.90 -5.23
C LEU A 118 -6.27 31.35 -6.22
N VAL A 119 -5.60 30.39 -6.86
CA VAL A 119 -4.64 30.65 -7.94
C VAL A 119 -5.37 30.80 -9.28
N GLY A 120 -6.38 29.96 -9.51
CA GLY A 120 -7.19 29.99 -10.72
C GLY A 120 -8.21 28.86 -10.74
N SER A 121 -9.18 28.95 -11.66
CA SER A 121 -10.18 27.90 -11.89
C SER A 121 -10.49 27.76 -13.38
N ASP A 122 -10.96 26.58 -13.76
CA ASP A 122 -11.43 26.26 -15.11
C ASP A 122 -12.87 25.72 -15.03
N SER A 123 -13.78 26.37 -15.75
CA SER A 123 -15.19 26.00 -15.79
C SER A 123 -15.46 24.77 -16.65
N LEU A 124 -14.61 24.47 -17.64
CA LEU A 124 -14.82 23.34 -18.54
C LEU A 124 -14.53 22.00 -17.86
N THR A 125 -13.47 21.95 -17.04
CA THR A 125 -13.08 20.74 -16.30
C THR A 125 -13.58 20.72 -14.85
N ASP A 126 -14.24 21.79 -14.39
CA ASP A 126 -14.66 21.98 -12.99
C ASP A 126 -13.50 21.80 -12.00
N LEU A 127 -12.33 22.33 -12.35
CA LEU A 127 -11.12 22.29 -11.53
C LEU A 127 -10.74 23.67 -11.01
N ALA A 128 -10.18 23.71 -9.79
CA ALA A 128 -9.59 24.89 -9.20
C ALA A 128 -8.24 24.55 -8.57
N VAL A 129 -7.32 25.51 -8.63
CA VAL A 129 -6.01 25.43 -8.00
C VAL A 129 -5.96 26.42 -6.84
N LEU A 130 -5.63 25.91 -5.67
CA LEU A 130 -5.45 26.69 -4.44
C LEU A 130 -3.97 26.70 -4.04
N LYS A 131 -3.59 27.69 -3.24
CA LYS A 131 -2.26 27.81 -2.66
C LYS A 131 -2.35 28.03 -1.16
N ILE A 132 -1.67 27.19 -0.38
CA ILE A 132 -1.46 27.38 1.06
C ILE A 132 0.01 27.70 1.36
N ASN A 133 0.26 28.45 2.42
CA ASN A 133 1.60 28.76 2.90
C ASN A 133 1.87 27.96 4.18
N ALA A 134 2.68 26.92 4.08
CA ALA A 134 3.09 26.10 5.21
C ALA A 134 4.59 26.25 5.48
N THR A 135 4.95 26.44 6.74
CA THR A 135 6.36 26.56 7.17
C THR A 135 7.06 25.19 7.27
N ALA A 136 6.29 24.15 7.58
CA ALA A 136 6.76 22.78 7.67
C ALA A 136 6.32 21.97 6.44
N GLY A 137 7.04 20.88 6.14
CA GLY A 137 6.80 20.03 4.99
C GLY A 137 5.33 19.60 4.83
N LEU A 138 4.90 19.51 3.58
CA LEU A 138 3.55 19.08 3.20
C LEU A 138 3.60 17.67 2.62
N PRO A 139 2.64 16.79 2.99
CA PRO A 139 2.50 15.50 2.32
C PRO A 139 2.01 15.71 0.88
N VAL A 140 2.74 15.17 -0.09
CA VAL A 140 2.43 15.31 -1.53
C VAL A 140 1.89 14.02 -2.10
N ILE A 141 0.90 14.11 -2.99
CA ILE A 141 0.31 12.93 -3.63
C ILE A 141 1.34 12.21 -4.52
N PRO A 142 1.52 10.88 -4.39
CA PRO A 142 2.40 10.13 -5.28
C PRO A 142 1.88 10.12 -6.72
N ILE A 143 2.68 10.65 -7.67
CA ILE A 143 2.36 10.64 -9.10
C ILE A 143 3.39 9.79 -9.83
N ASN A 144 2.95 8.77 -10.56
CA ASN A 144 3.80 7.98 -11.43
C ASN A 144 3.77 8.54 -12.87
N PRO A 145 4.81 9.29 -13.32
CA PRO A 145 4.83 9.84 -14.66
C PRO A 145 4.90 8.77 -15.76
N ALA A 146 5.51 7.60 -15.49
CA ALA A 146 5.65 6.53 -16.48
C ALA A 146 4.30 5.87 -16.84
N ALA A 147 3.32 5.93 -15.93
CA ALA A 147 1.97 5.44 -16.22
C ALA A 147 1.30 6.22 -17.37
N ARG A 148 1.66 7.49 -17.58
CA ARG A 148 1.15 8.31 -18.70
C ARG A 148 1.64 7.79 -20.06
N SER A 149 2.85 7.26 -20.14
CA SER A 149 3.45 6.75 -21.39
C SER A 149 2.87 5.40 -21.81
N ALA A 150 2.49 4.56 -20.85
CA ALA A 150 1.92 3.24 -21.09
C ALA A 150 0.53 3.33 -21.76
N HIS A 151 -0.29 4.31 -21.37
CA HIS A 151 -1.59 4.54 -22.01
C HIS A 151 -1.43 4.98 -23.48
N ARG A 152 -0.46 5.87 -23.75
CA ARG A 152 -0.21 6.41 -25.09
C ARG A 152 0.39 5.39 -26.06
N ARG A 153 1.07 4.35 -25.56
CA ARG A 153 1.60 3.24 -26.39
C ARG A 153 0.61 2.12 -26.67
N ARG A 154 -0.53 2.07 -25.97
CA ARG A 154 -1.56 1.04 -26.18
C ARG A 154 -2.50 1.35 -27.36
N GLY A 155 -2.48 2.60 -27.87
CA GLY A 155 -3.29 3.04 -29.01
C GLY A 155 -2.62 2.93 -30.38
N SER A 156 -1.31 2.61 -30.46
CA SER A 156 -0.61 2.35 -31.71
C SER A 156 -0.32 0.86 -31.83
N GLY A 157 -1.03 0.14 -32.70
CA GLY A 157 -0.95 -1.31 -32.87
C GLY A 157 0.46 -1.85 -33.11
N GLY A 158 1.15 -2.20 -32.04
CA GLY A 158 2.45 -2.85 -32.05
C GLY A 158 2.48 -3.95 -31.00
N LEU A 159 2.70 -5.18 -31.45
CA LEU A 159 2.78 -6.39 -30.64
C LEU A 159 3.55 -6.17 -29.33
N VAL A 160 2.93 -6.59 -28.23
CA VAL A 160 3.59 -6.70 -26.93
C VAL A 160 4.55 -7.88 -26.99
N THR A 161 5.82 -7.63 -27.30
CA THR A 161 6.88 -8.61 -27.02
C THR A 161 7.05 -8.66 -25.50
N ARG A 162 6.43 -9.65 -24.86
CA ARG A 162 6.70 -10.02 -23.48
C ARG A 162 8.12 -10.59 -23.41
N THR A 163 9.11 -9.75 -23.08
CA THR A 163 10.41 -10.25 -22.60
C THR A 163 10.19 -10.72 -21.16
N ILE A 164 9.93 -12.01 -20.99
CA ILE A 164 10.01 -12.66 -19.68
C ILE A 164 11.49 -12.77 -19.35
N SER A 165 12.01 -11.80 -18.60
CA SER A 165 13.35 -11.89 -18.01
C SER A 165 13.28 -12.86 -16.83
N ALA A 166 13.62 -14.12 -17.09
CA ALA A 166 13.84 -15.13 -16.08
C ALA A 166 15.20 -14.85 -15.40
N ASN A 167 15.19 -14.10 -14.30
CA ASN A 167 16.38 -14.01 -13.45
C ASN A 167 16.42 -15.24 -12.52
N HIS A 168 17.16 -16.23 -13.00
CA HIS A 168 17.69 -17.36 -12.25
C HIS A 168 18.67 -16.83 -11.19
N HIS A 169 18.26 -16.82 -9.92
CA HIS A 169 19.14 -16.50 -8.78
C HIS A 169 19.86 -17.79 -8.34
N SER A 170 21.03 -18.02 -8.92
CA SER A 170 22.07 -18.88 -8.34
C SER A 170 22.89 -18.00 -7.39
N GLY A 171 22.98 -18.39 -6.11
CA GLY A 171 23.68 -17.62 -5.10
C GLY A 171 25.19 -17.55 -5.31
N ASP A 172 25.84 -16.60 -4.65
CA ASP A 172 26.89 -16.97 -3.72
C ASP A 172 27.13 -15.89 -2.67
N TYR A 173 27.23 -16.35 -1.43
CA TYR A 173 27.59 -15.59 -0.25
C TYR A 173 29.10 -15.83 -0.06
N GLN A 174 29.96 -14.82 -0.20
CA GLN A 174 31.09 -14.67 0.73
C GLN A 174 31.76 -13.28 0.67
N ARG A 175 32.12 -12.87 1.88
CA ARG A 175 32.75 -11.62 2.31
C ARG A 175 34.25 -11.58 1.95
N HIS A 176 34.82 -10.38 1.77
CA HIS A 176 35.81 -9.76 2.68
C HIS A 176 36.58 -8.58 2.02
N ARG A 177 36.40 -7.38 2.58
CA ARG A 177 37.39 -6.39 3.12
C ARG A 177 38.71 -6.05 2.36
N VAL A 178 39.10 -4.77 2.54
CA VAL A 178 40.43 -4.08 2.44
C VAL A 178 40.58 -3.26 1.14
N VAL A 179 40.39 -1.92 1.11
CA VAL A 179 41.23 -0.76 1.53
C VAL A 179 42.44 -0.46 0.62
N SER A 180 42.48 0.80 0.14
CA SER A 180 43.59 1.59 -0.48
C SER A 180 44.09 1.14 -1.85
N ALA A 181 44.50 2.03 -2.78
CA ALA A 181 44.90 3.43 -2.71
C ALA A 181 44.36 4.26 -3.89
#